data_AF-A0A498QHG0-F1
#
_entry.id   AF-A0A498QHG0-F1
#
_cell.length_a   1.000
_cell.length_b   1.000
_cell.length_c   1.000
_cell.angle_alpha   90.00
_cell.angle_beta   90.00
_cell.angle_gamma   90.00
#
_symmetry.space_group_name_H-M   'P 1'
#
loop_
_entity.id
_entity.type
_entity.pdbx_description
1 polymer ?
#
loop_
_entity_poly.entity_id
_entity_poly.type
_entity_poly.pdbx_seq_one_letter_code
_entity_poly.pdbx_strand_id
1 'polypeptide(L)' 'MDGGGGLAGSAQLVLAAGVHHLDPQSAVFEGMLSGWALQQRTRCLKSATITSRLRLVRPG' A
#
# COMPACT_ATOMS: atom_id res chain seq x y z
N MET A 1 4.55 27.31 -4.31
CA MET A 1 3.69 26.46 -3.44
C MET A 1 3.52 25.17 -4.19
N ASP A 2 4.50 24.27 -4.09
CA ASP A 2 4.49 23.02 -4.83
C ASP A 2 3.52 22.08 -4.12
N GLY A 3 2.34 21.89 -4.72
CA GLY A 3 1.31 20.95 -4.30
C GLY A 3 1.74 19.49 -4.52
N GLY A 4 2.94 19.12 -4.08
CA GLY A 4 3.47 17.76 -4.07
C GLY A 4 2.87 16.91 -2.96
N GLY A 5 1.58 17.10 -2.65
CA GLY A 5 0.84 16.14 -1.85
C GLY A 5 0.73 14.88 -2.68
N GLY A 6 1.52 13.85 -2.34
CA GLY A 6 1.62 12.62 -3.12
C GLY A 6 0.23 12.09 -3.52
N LEU A 7 0.12 11.60 -4.76
CA LEU A 7 -1.11 11.04 -5.31
C LEU A 7 -1.74 10.07 -4.30
N ALA A 8 -3.04 10.23 -4.04
CA ALA A 8 -3.74 9.36 -3.10
C ALA A 8 -3.59 7.89 -3.53
N GLY A 9 -3.08 7.05 -2.62
CA GLY A 9 -2.78 5.65 -2.90
C GLY A 9 -1.42 5.39 -3.55
N SER A 10 -0.56 6.39 -3.70
CA SER A 10 0.85 6.18 -4.08
C SER A 10 1.57 5.35 -3.02
N ALA A 11 2.34 4.34 -3.48
CA ALA A 11 3.16 3.52 -2.59
C ALA A 11 4.19 4.34 -1.80
N GLN A 12 4.67 5.47 -2.35
CA GLN A 12 5.58 6.37 -1.64
C GLN A 12 5.01 6.93 -0.34
N LEU A 13 3.68 6.95 -0.17
CA LEU A 13 3.06 7.40 1.08
C LEU A 13 3.28 6.43 2.24
N VAL A 14 3.69 5.18 1.97
CA VAL A 14 3.91 4.14 2.99
C VAL A 14 5.32 3.57 2.98
N LEU A 15 6.15 3.90 1.98
CA LEU A 15 7.57 3.54 1.96
C LEU A 15 8.39 4.48 2.85
N ALA A 16 9.49 3.97 3.41
CA ALA A 16 10.39 4.78 4.21
C ALA A 16 11.14 5.80 3.33
N ALA A 17 11.06 7.07 3.70
CA ALA A 17 11.78 8.14 3.00
C ALA A 17 13.30 7.97 3.15
N GLY A 18 14.05 8.25 2.08
CA GLY A 18 15.52 8.20 2.08
C GLY A 18 16.12 6.79 2.06
N VAL A 19 15.31 5.74 1.92
CA VAL A 19 15.77 4.34 1.83
C VAL A 19 15.82 3.92 0.36
N HIS A 20 16.96 3.38 -0.06
CA HIS A 20 17.10 2.73 -1.36
C HIS A 20 16.74 1.24 -1.23
N HIS A 21 15.64 0.81 -1.85
CA HIS A 21 15.22 -0.59 -1.83
C HIS A 21 16.12 -1.44 -2.74
N LEU A 22 16.64 -2.55 -2.20
CA LEU A 22 17.42 -3.53 -2.99
C LEU A 22 16.55 -4.27 -4.01
N ASP A 23 15.27 -4.48 -3.68
CA ASP A 23 14.22 -4.95 -4.59
C ASP A 23 13.08 -3.93 -4.58
N PRO A 24 13.15 -2.90 -5.45
CA PRO A 24 12.12 -1.87 -5.53
C PRO A 24 10.76 -2.41 -5.94
N GLN A 25 10.72 -3.47 -6.77
CA GLN A 25 9.46 -4.02 -7.26
C GLN A 25 8.65 -4.63 -6.12
N SER A 26 9.27 -5.50 -5.32
CA SER A 26 8.62 -6.11 -4.17
C SER A 26 8.25 -5.07 -3.12
N ALA A 27 9.14 -4.09 -2.86
CA ALA A 27 8.87 -3.03 -1.89
C ALA A 27 7.65 -2.19 -2.27
N VAL A 28 7.57 -1.76 -3.53
CA VAL A 28 6.43 -0.98 -4.04
C VAL A 28 5.15 -1.80 -4.01
N PHE A 29 5.19 -3.08 -4.42
CA PHE A 29 4.03 -3.96 -4.40
C PHE A 29 3.46 -4.14 -2.98
N GLU A 30 4.33 -4.44 -2.00
CA GLU A 30 3.94 -4.56 -0.60
C GLU A 30 3.38 -3.24 -0.07
N GLY A 31 4.01 -2.11 -0.40
CA GLY A 31 3.50 -0.78 -0.06
C GLY A 31 2.10 -0.50 -0.63
N MET A 32 1.84 -0.85 -1.89
CA MET A 32 0.51 -0.71 -2.49
C MET A 32 -0.55 -1.53 -1.73
N LEU A 33 -0.23 -2.78 -1.36
CA LEU A 33 -1.14 -3.64 -0.61
C LEU A 33 -1.42 -3.09 0.80
N SER A 34 -0.39 -2.62 1.50
CA SER A 34 -0.52 -1.99 2.81
C SER A 34 -1.37 -0.72 2.76
N GLY A 35 -1.11 0.16 1.79
CA GLY A 35 -1.88 1.39 1.58
C GLY A 35 -3.34 1.12 1.25
N TRP A 36 -3.62 0.17 0.35
CA TRP A 36 -4.97 -0.26 0.04
C TRP A 36 -5.71 -0.78 1.28
N ALA A 37 -5.08 -1.65 2.07
CA ALA A 37 -5.70 -2.22 3.27
C ALA A 37 -6.04 -1.14 4.31
N LEU A 38 -5.16 -0.15 4.51
CA LEU A 38 -5.40 0.99 5.39
C LEU A 38 -6.63 1.79 4.92
N GLN A 39 -6.70 2.10 3.63
CA GLN A 39 -7.84 2.81 3.05
C GLN A 39 -9.17 2.05 3.21
N GLN A 40 -9.16 0.71 3.12
CA GLN A 40 -10.38 -0.09 3.32
C GLN A 40 -10.85 -0.06 4.78
N ARG A 41 -9.92 -0.03 5.75
CA ARG A 41 -10.26 0.09 7.18
C ARG A 41 -10.91 1.44 7.48
N THR A 42 -10.40 2.53 6.90
CA THR A 42 -11.03 3.86 7.02
C THR A 42 -12.44 3.89 6.43
N ARG A 43 -12.73 3.01 5.46
CA ARG A 43 -14.08 2.80 4.89
C ARG A 43 -14.90 1.73 5.64
N CYS A 44 -14.49 1.37 6.85
CA CYS A 44 -15.17 0.40 7.72
C CYS A 44 -15.37 -1.00 7.11
N LEU A 45 -14.54 -1.39 6.13
CA LEU A 45 -14.61 -2.73 5.56
C LEU A 45 -14.12 -3.76 6.59
N LYS A 46 -14.84 -4.88 6.72
CA LYS A 46 -14.50 -5.95 7.67
C LYS A 46 -13.11 -6.52 7.38
N SER A 47 -12.31 -6.74 8.43
CA SER A 47 -10.97 -7.33 8.34
C SER A 47 -10.93 -8.65 7.56
N ALA A 48 -11.94 -9.52 7.75
CA ALA A 48 -12.04 -10.78 7.01
C ALA A 48 -12.14 -10.57 5.48
N THR A 49 -12.87 -9.55 5.04
CA THR A 49 -12.98 -9.19 3.63
C THR A 49 -11.65 -8.68 3.09
N ILE A 50 -10.96 -7.82 3.85
CA ILE A 50 -9.63 -7.30 3.48
C ILE A 50 -8.63 -8.46 3.30
N THR A 51 -8.54 -9.35 4.28
CA THR A 51 -7.64 -10.52 4.23
C THR A 51 -7.96 -11.45 3.05
N SER A 52 -9.25 -11.69 2.78
CA SER A 52 -9.67 -12.51 1.63
C SER A 52 -9.17 -11.93 0.31
N ARG A 53 -9.26 -10.61 0.12
CA ARG A 53 -8.77 -9.93 -1.09
C ARG A 53 -7.25 -9.93 -1.20
N LEU A 54 -6.53 -9.73 -0.09
CA LEU A 54 -5.07 -9.80 -0.09
C LEU A 54 -4.55 -11.18 -0.53
N ARG A 55 -5.23 -12.27 -0.13
CA ARG A 55 -4.86 -13.63 -0.55
C ARG A 55 -5.07 -13.90 -2.04
N LEU A 56 -5.97 -13.18 -2.72
CA LEU A 56 -6.17 -13.35 -4.16
C LEU A 56 -5.02 -12.77 -4.99
N VAL A 57 -4.35 -11.74 -4.48
CA VAL A 57 -3.30 -11.00 -5.20
C VAL A 57 -1.89 -11.42 -4.80
N ARG A 58 -1.74 -12.20 -3.72
CA ARG A 58 -0.48 -12.84 -3.34
C ARG A 58 -0.51 -14.29 -3.82
N PRO A 59 0.24 -14.66 -4.87
CA PRO A 59 0.51 -16.07 -5.10
C PRO A 59 1.32 -16.58 -3.90
N GLY A 60 0.95 -17.75 -3.39
CA GLY A 60 1.75 -18.48 -2.41
C GLY A 60 3.04 -19.00 -3.03
#